data_AF-A0A8S0ILD9-F1
#
_entry.id   AF-A0A8S0ILD9-F1
#
_cell.length_a   1.000
_cell.length_b   1.000
_cell.length_c   1.000
_cell.angle_alpha   90.00
_cell.angle_beta   90.00
_cell.angle_gamma   90.00
#
_symmetry.space_group_name_H-M   'P 1'
#
loop_
_entity.id
_entity.type
_entity.pdbx_description
1 polymer ?
#
loop_
_entity_poly.entity_id
_entity_poly.type
_entity_poly.pdbx_seq_one_letter_code
_entity_poly.pdbx_strand_id
1 'polypeptide(L)'
;MVQLSAGAANSGPGAREETVTADFSFPHLQSSREGLKRASAESMNQSKQIATAMPRVLHTPLTEETNPFVIPDNEALFALADKENRPRKEYLEAQRSLRVAEKETLSCQMQGGCALPPGELNPRRFTQKQPLGGLAQVAAAQPRPRARRAELENMARFIAKKREIFLVQMALNIKSAEMRRLGERARQARPHSYEAALSQAEATLLEDGAAFDRFLKESDEKVQQAMRRADTETKAKQEKVTELKKLNNALAVAQSELRKVQEQTEECKRYATFLDSVTPPEWFAAQNARYEAEWQAKVDAWNAECQAIADAISTATEAKQAAEERYATARTQQQAEALTRALQQPQPVPPVKPTEEELWERRMAEPMFFQDSRQLRHIFSHLEEHNLFLIQTAQEAEEAAEAATAELNATIAQMDAEAAALTQQIESLTGALAKKTEHCQTLKEAAAQMGGNSGVAPGMAQVMQSDQLVAKIRKVWARCGGESDAGKYSQMSATAMLAGIEARLEEVIAAAALLPPETVQAAERAQEQERRRVAREEKAKKEKAENEVRIKKALERAAAPAFKKHGKPVMQRSAPPQRVHVTAHAAHAGIDQELELYLQRVDLL
;
A
#
# COMPACT_ATOMS: atom_id res chain seq x y z
N MET A 1 -56.42 49.61 35.70
CA MET A 1 -57.28 48.52 36.19
C MET A 1 -56.52 47.23 35.95
N VAL A 2 -56.07 46.41 36.91
CA VAL A 2 -56.55 46.06 38.27
C VAL A 2 -57.68 45.02 38.27
N GLN A 3 -57.29 43.73 38.21
CA GLN A 3 -57.66 42.58 39.08
C GLN A 3 -56.96 41.32 38.47
N LEU A 4 -56.23 40.44 39.18
CA LEU A 4 -56.50 39.65 40.40
C LEU A 4 -57.62 38.61 40.16
N SER A 5 -57.51 37.32 40.50
CA SER A 5 -56.43 36.45 41.03
C SER A 5 -56.77 34.99 40.61
N ALA A 6 -56.09 33.87 40.90
CA ALA A 6 -55.00 33.45 41.80
C ALA A 6 -54.28 32.21 41.15
N GLY A 7 -53.25 31.55 41.68
CA GLY A 7 -52.49 31.69 42.95
C GLY A 7 -52.43 30.39 43.76
N ALA A 8 -51.58 29.44 43.34
CA ALA A 8 -51.20 28.24 44.10
C ALA A 8 -49.76 27.85 43.76
N ALA A 9 -49.01 27.27 44.69
CA ALA A 9 -47.57 27.01 44.55
C ALA A 9 -47.17 25.62 45.04
N ASN A 10 -46.14 25.03 44.43
CA ASN A 10 -45.12 24.31 45.19
C ASN A 10 -43.77 24.24 44.45
N SER A 11 -42.73 23.80 45.16
CA SER A 11 -41.33 23.74 44.74
C SER A 11 -41.01 22.66 43.69
N GLY A 12 -39.94 22.89 42.92
CA GLY A 12 -39.16 21.82 42.27
C GLY A 12 -38.33 20.99 43.28
N PRO A 13 -37.29 20.23 42.87
CA PRO A 13 -36.45 20.45 41.68
C PRO A 13 -36.19 19.18 40.82
N GLY A 14 -35.33 19.31 39.80
CA GLY A 14 -34.57 18.19 39.23
C GLY A 14 -34.83 17.91 37.76
N ALA A 15 -33.98 18.46 36.88
CA ALA A 15 -33.94 18.04 35.48
C ALA A 15 -33.14 16.73 35.33
N ARG A 16 -33.72 15.74 34.66
CA ARG A 16 -33.04 14.57 34.09
C ARG A 16 -33.73 14.18 32.80
N GLU A 17 -33.15 14.57 31.68
CA GLU A 17 -33.48 14.00 30.37
C GLU A 17 -32.44 12.92 30.09
N GLU A 18 -32.88 11.65 30.02
CA GLU A 18 -32.00 10.51 29.75
C GLU A 18 -31.93 10.26 28.24
N THR A 19 -31.01 10.96 27.56
CA THR A 19 -30.71 10.73 26.14
C THR A 19 -29.94 9.43 25.97
N VAL A 20 -30.62 8.35 25.61
CA VAL A 20 -29.99 7.04 25.31
C VAL A 20 -29.40 7.07 23.90
N THR A 21 -28.20 7.63 23.76
CA THR A 21 -27.38 7.53 22.55
C THR A 21 -26.55 6.24 22.58
N ALA A 22 -26.84 5.30 21.68
CA ALA A 22 -26.14 4.03 21.58
C ALA A 22 -24.88 4.14 20.68
N ASP A 23 -23.77 4.60 21.26
CA ASP A 23 -22.48 4.75 20.55
C ASP A 23 -21.83 3.41 20.17
N PHE A 24 -22.16 2.88 18.99
CA PHE A 24 -21.48 1.72 18.39
C PHE A 24 -20.12 2.10 17.78
N SER A 25 -19.14 2.41 18.64
CA SER A 25 -17.75 2.68 18.24
C SER A 25 -16.98 1.39 17.89
N PHE A 26 -16.76 1.12 16.60
CA PHE A 26 -15.82 0.10 16.15
C PHE A 26 -14.36 0.55 16.36
N PRO A 27 -13.47 -0.27 16.97
CA PRO A 27 -12.07 0.09 17.18
C PRO A 27 -11.25 -0.06 15.89
N HIS A 28 -10.97 1.06 15.23
CA HIS A 28 -10.17 1.11 13.99
C HIS A 28 -8.67 0.92 14.25
N LEU A 29 -8.10 -0.20 13.80
CA LEU A 29 -6.68 -0.54 13.98
C LEU A 29 -5.79 0.11 12.91
N GLN A 30 -5.51 1.41 13.05
CA GLN A 30 -4.45 2.08 12.28
C GLN A 30 -3.13 2.15 13.06
N SER A 31 -2.15 1.38 12.57
CA SER A 31 -0.77 1.41 13.06
C SER A 31 -0.04 2.68 12.58
N SER A 32 -0.08 3.74 13.39
CA SER A 32 0.77 4.91 13.15
C SER A 32 2.21 4.66 13.61
N ARG A 33 3.18 5.06 12.79
CA ARG A 33 4.55 4.51 12.77
C ARG A 33 5.61 5.51 13.24
N GLU A 34 5.38 6.21 14.35
CA GLU A 34 6.34 7.20 14.88
C GLU A 34 6.45 7.16 16.41
N GLY A 35 7.60 6.68 16.91
CA GLY A 35 7.81 6.51 18.37
C GLY A 35 9.15 5.87 18.80
N LEU A 36 10.02 5.42 17.88
CA LEU A 36 11.26 4.68 18.22
C LEU A 36 12.57 5.41 17.80
N LYS A 37 12.73 6.68 18.21
CA LYS A 37 14.01 7.42 18.07
C LYS A 37 14.38 8.28 19.29
N ARG A 38 14.28 7.74 20.52
CA ARG A 38 14.84 8.37 21.75
C ARG A 38 14.94 7.41 22.96
N ALA A 39 15.50 6.21 22.76
CA ALA A 39 15.66 5.20 23.82
C ALA A 39 16.95 4.35 23.74
N SER A 40 17.96 4.79 22.98
CA SER A 40 19.13 3.98 22.61
C SER A 40 20.45 4.37 23.28
N ALA A 41 20.42 5.15 24.37
CA ALA A 41 21.62 5.78 24.96
C ALA A 41 21.92 5.44 26.42
N GLU A 42 20.93 4.99 27.21
CA GLU A 42 21.09 4.86 28.69
C GLU A 42 21.09 3.42 29.21
N SER A 43 20.73 2.42 28.39
CA SER A 43 20.74 1.00 28.78
C SER A 43 22.10 0.30 28.51
N MET A 44 23.21 1.03 28.67
CA MET A 44 24.58 0.51 28.45
C MET A 44 25.51 0.73 29.65
N ASN A 45 24.99 0.65 30.89
CA ASN A 45 25.85 0.77 32.08
C ASN A 45 25.41 -0.03 33.33
N GLN A 46 24.63 -1.11 33.18
CA GLN A 46 24.20 -1.98 34.29
C GLN A 46 24.53 -3.48 34.11
N SER A 47 25.62 -3.79 33.39
CA SER A 47 26.03 -5.19 33.12
C SER A 47 27.52 -5.46 33.44
N LYS A 48 28.06 -4.79 34.46
CA LYS A 48 29.42 -5.02 35.00
C LYS A 48 29.47 -4.99 36.53
N GLN A 49 28.72 -5.88 37.18
CA GLN A 49 28.96 -6.31 38.56
C GLN A 49 28.16 -7.59 38.88
N ILE A 50 28.54 -8.28 39.97
CA ILE A 50 27.95 -9.53 40.47
C ILE A 50 28.10 -10.73 39.50
N ALA A 51 29.24 -11.42 39.61
CA ALA A 51 29.50 -12.73 39.00
C ALA A 51 29.95 -13.75 40.06
N THR A 52 29.12 -13.95 41.09
CA THR A 52 29.37 -14.87 42.21
C THR A 52 28.06 -15.51 42.67
N ALA A 53 28.14 -16.74 43.19
CA ALA A 53 27.08 -17.59 43.75
C ALA A 53 26.22 -18.42 42.76
N MET A 54 26.41 -19.74 42.88
CA MET A 54 25.51 -20.85 42.51
C MET A 54 24.28 -20.86 43.46
N PRO A 55 23.13 -21.54 43.17
CA PRO A 55 23.05 -22.84 42.48
C PRO A 55 21.93 -22.99 41.41
N ARG A 56 21.88 -24.15 40.73
CA ARG A 56 20.79 -24.49 39.79
C ARG A 56 20.45 -25.99 39.71
N VAL A 57 19.29 -26.35 40.25
CA VAL A 57 18.50 -27.58 40.02
C VAL A 57 17.04 -27.19 40.35
N LEU A 58 15.97 -27.67 39.72
CA LEU A 58 15.78 -28.71 38.69
C LEU A 58 14.96 -28.16 37.51
N HIS A 59 15.07 -28.80 36.34
CA HIS A 59 13.90 -29.16 35.52
C HIS A 59 14.29 -30.31 34.59
N THR A 60 13.52 -31.40 34.63
CA THR A 60 13.71 -32.56 33.75
C THR A 60 12.87 -32.43 32.47
N PRO A 61 13.41 -32.85 31.32
CA PRO A 61 12.65 -33.52 30.29
C PRO A 61 13.04 -35.01 30.20
N LEU A 62 12.31 -35.77 29.37
CA LEU A 62 12.37 -37.23 29.32
C LEU A 62 13.63 -37.79 28.67
N THR A 63 13.87 -39.06 28.96
CA THR A 63 14.84 -39.98 28.36
C THR A 63 14.71 -40.11 26.84
N GLU A 64 15.80 -39.85 26.11
CA GLU A 64 16.20 -40.60 24.92
C GLU A 64 17.72 -40.80 24.95
N GLU A 65 18.22 -41.80 24.22
CA GLU A 65 19.64 -42.19 24.26
C GLU A 65 20.54 -41.16 23.56
N THR A 66 21.71 -40.88 24.13
CA THR A 66 22.64 -39.91 23.56
C THR A 66 23.22 -40.43 22.24
N ASN A 67 22.90 -39.74 21.14
CA ASN A 67 23.28 -40.12 19.78
C ASN A 67 24.80 -40.47 19.68
N PRO A 68 25.17 -41.73 19.38
CA PRO A 68 26.56 -42.20 19.42
C PRO A 68 27.44 -41.65 18.29
N PHE A 69 26.87 -40.88 17.36
CA PHE A 69 27.58 -40.22 16.26
C PHE A 69 27.87 -38.74 16.50
N VAL A 70 27.59 -38.21 17.69
CA VAL A 70 28.08 -36.88 18.11
C VAL A 70 29.52 -37.01 18.56
N ILE A 71 30.46 -36.50 17.75
CA ILE A 71 31.89 -36.46 18.10
C ILE A 71 32.05 -35.58 19.35
N PRO A 72 32.65 -36.09 20.46
CA PRO A 72 32.89 -35.29 21.65
C PRO A 72 33.86 -34.13 21.38
N ASP A 73 33.71 -33.02 22.10
CA ASP A 73 34.63 -31.88 22.00
C ASP A 73 36.09 -32.30 22.18
N ASN A 74 36.99 -31.61 21.46
CA ASN A 74 38.41 -31.99 21.41
C ASN A 74 39.07 -32.09 22.79
N GLU A 75 38.69 -31.21 23.74
CA GLU A 75 39.18 -31.28 25.13
C GLU A 75 38.74 -32.57 25.85
N ALA A 76 37.53 -33.06 25.59
CA ALA A 76 37.04 -34.34 26.13
C ALA A 76 37.75 -35.54 25.48
N LEU A 77 38.05 -35.47 24.18
CA LEU A 77 38.85 -36.48 23.48
C LEU A 77 40.28 -36.56 24.04
N PHE A 78 40.96 -35.42 24.23
CA PHE A 78 42.29 -35.41 24.86
C PHE A 78 42.23 -35.90 26.31
N ALA A 79 41.24 -35.48 27.09
CA ALA A 79 41.06 -35.94 28.48
C ALA A 79 40.72 -37.44 28.59
N LEU A 80 40.14 -38.06 27.55
CA LEU A 80 39.96 -39.51 27.46
C LEU A 80 41.28 -40.21 27.07
N ALA A 81 41.96 -39.71 26.04
CA ALA A 81 43.24 -40.26 25.58
C ALA A 81 44.32 -40.22 26.67
N ASP A 82 44.38 -39.15 27.47
CA ASP A 82 45.28 -39.06 28.63
C ASP A 82 44.89 -40.04 29.75
N LYS A 83 43.59 -40.25 30.02
CA LYS A 83 43.13 -41.25 31.00
C LYS A 83 43.43 -42.68 30.56
N GLU A 84 43.32 -42.99 29.27
CA GLU A 84 43.63 -44.30 28.69
C GLU A 84 45.15 -44.56 28.67
N ASN A 85 45.95 -43.56 28.30
CA ASN A 85 47.41 -43.70 28.28
C ASN A 85 48.04 -43.60 29.68
N ARG A 86 47.35 -43.04 30.68
CA ARG A 86 47.84 -42.93 32.06
C ARG A 86 48.33 -44.26 32.66
N PRO A 87 47.54 -45.36 32.74
CA PRO A 87 48.02 -46.62 33.29
C PRO A 87 49.20 -47.21 32.50
N ARG A 88 49.26 -46.97 31.17
CA ARG A 88 50.41 -47.35 30.33
C ARG A 88 51.67 -46.54 30.68
N LYS A 89 51.52 -45.26 31.02
CA LYS A 89 52.58 -44.35 31.48
C LYS A 89 53.09 -44.75 32.86
N GLU A 90 52.18 -44.98 33.81
CA GLU A 90 52.46 -45.47 35.16
C GLU A 90 53.16 -46.85 35.13
N TYR A 91 52.73 -47.77 34.24
CA TYR A 91 53.40 -49.05 34.00
C TYR A 91 54.83 -48.88 33.45
N LEU A 92 55.02 -47.99 32.46
CA LEU A 92 56.35 -47.70 31.90
C LEU A 92 57.29 -47.05 32.93
N GLU A 93 56.77 -46.22 33.83
CA GLU A 93 57.54 -45.58 34.90
C GLU A 93 57.90 -46.60 36.01
N ALA A 94 56.99 -47.49 36.39
CA ALA A 94 57.28 -48.62 37.28
C ALA A 94 58.33 -49.59 36.67
N GLN A 95 58.18 -49.94 35.39
CA GLN A 95 59.18 -50.67 34.61
C GLN A 95 60.52 -49.91 34.52
N ARG A 96 60.56 -48.58 34.68
CA ARG A 96 61.80 -47.79 34.65
C ARG A 96 62.56 -47.84 35.96
N SER A 97 61.88 -47.95 37.10
CA SER A 97 62.50 -48.06 38.44
C SER A 97 63.04 -49.46 38.79
N LEU A 98 62.51 -50.53 38.19
CA LEU A 98 62.96 -51.91 38.44
C LEU A 98 64.35 -52.19 37.83
N ARG A 99 65.12 -53.11 38.44
CA ARG A 99 66.41 -53.56 37.91
C ARG A 99 66.22 -54.58 36.78
N VAL A 100 67.23 -54.75 35.93
CA VAL A 100 67.13 -55.58 34.70
C VAL A 100 66.74 -57.04 34.98
N ALA A 101 67.12 -57.60 36.12
CA ALA A 101 66.74 -58.97 36.52
C ALA A 101 65.29 -59.10 37.04
N GLU A 102 64.61 -57.98 37.31
CA GLU A 102 63.25 -57.90 37.84
C GLU A 102 62.22 -57.54 36.76
N LYS A 103 62.67 -57.31 35.51
CA LYS A 103 61.80 -56.98 34.37
C LYS A 103 61.39 -58.25 33.65
N GLU A 104 60.15 -58.68 33.88
CA GLU A 104 59.55 -59.78 33.15
C GLU A 104 59.49 -59.47 31.65
N THR A 105 59.93 -60.43 30.84
CA THR A 105 59.77 -60.36 29.38
C THR A 105 58.38 -60.87 28.99
N LEU A 106 57.82 -60.31 27.91
CA LEU A 106 56.40 -60.45 27.54
C LEU A 106 55.91 -61.91 27.41
N SER A 107 56.81 -62.86 27.17
CA SER A 107 56.54 -64.29 27.13
C SER A 107 56.02 -64.88 28.45
N CYS A 108 56.35 -64.29 29.60
CA CYS A 108 55.81 -64.74 30.89
C CYS A 108 54.38 -64.24 31.14
N GLN A 109 54.04 -63.05 30.62
CA GLN A 109 52.79 -62.36 30.93
C GLN A 109 51.55 -62.98 30.25
N MET A 110 51.76 -63.83 29.22
CA MET A 110 50.69 -64.46 28.44
C MET A 110 50.22 -65.83 28.98
N GLN A 111 50.67 -66.26 30.17
CA GLN A 111 50.21 -67.50 30.84
C GLN A 111 49.45 -67.23 32.15
N GLY A 112 48.43 -66.36 32.11
CA GLY A 112 47.51 -66.12 33.22
C GLY A 112 46.13 -66.76 32.98
N GLY A 113 45.98 -68.08 33.23
CA GLY A 113 44.80 -68.80 32.73
C GLY A 113 44.31 -70.06 33.46
N CYS A 114 44.87 -70.46 34.62
CA CYS A 114 44.21 -71.42 35.53
C CYS A 114 44.95 -71.49 36.88
N ALA A 115 44.22 -71.60 38.00
CA ALA A 115 44.81 -71.70 39.33
C ALA A 115 44.16 -72.81 40.17
N LEU A 116 44.98 -73.62 40.83
CA LEU A 116 44.60 -74.46 41.98
C LEU A 116 45.70 -74.39 43.06
N PRO A 117 45.36 -74.56 44.36
CA PRO A 117 46.19 -74.11 45.49
C PRO A 117 47.26 -75.14 45.95
N PRO A 118 48.22 -74.74 46.81
CA PRO A 118 49.45 -75.50 47.05
C PRO A 118 49.35 -76.57 48.14
N GLY A 119 50.17 -77.63 47.99
CA GLY A 119 50.40 -78.68 48.98
C GLY A 119 51.76 -79.35 48.78
N GLU A 120 52.72 -78.91 49.59
CA GLU A 120 54.04 -79.51 49.91
C GLU A 120 54.56 -80.70 49.06
N LEU A 121 55.64 -80.47 48.30
CA LEU A 121 56.97 -81.06 48.58
C LEU A 121 58.01 -80.63 47.52
N ASN A 122 59.11 -80.01 47.96
CA ASN A 122 60.27 -79.73 47.12
C ASN A 122 61.49 -80.44 47.73
N PRO A 123 62.16 -81.33 46.98
CA PRO A 123 63.57 -81.08 46.76
C PRO A 123 64.07 -81.38 45.33
N ARG A 124 64.33 -80.30 44.58
CA ARG A 124 65.48 -80.12 43.66
C ARG A 124 65.96 -81.36 42.89
N ARG A 125 65.41 -81.58 41.70
CA ARG A 125 66.09 -82.15 40.50
C ARG A 125 65.35 -81.64 39.25
N PHE A 126 65.99 -81.17 38.17
CA PHE A 126 67.41 -81.23 37.81
C PHE A 126 68.06 -79.84 37.65
N THR A 127 69.35 -79.76 37.99
CA THR A 127 70.23 -78.64 37.66
C THR A 127 70.87 -78.83 36.29
N GLN A 128 71.13 -77.72 35.59
CA GLN A 128 72.19 -77.61 34.58
C GLN A 128 73.51 -78.21 35.11
N LYS A 129 74.04 -79.25 34.44
CA LYS A 129 75.46 -79.67 34.57
C LYS A 129 75.98 -80.32 33.28
N GLN A 130 76.78 -79.57 32.53
CA GLN A 130 78.09 -80.05 32.09
C GLN A 130 78.96 -80.23 33.37
N PRO A 131 79.93 -81.17 33.44
CA PRO A 131 81.02 -81.27 32.47
C PRO A 131 81.42 -82.70 32.03
N LEU A 132 82.12 -82.77 30.90
CA LEU A 132 83.17 -83.78 30.70
C LEU A 132 84.47 -83.25 31.33
N GLY A 133 85.05 -84.01 32.24
CA GLY A 133 86.36 -83.75 32.81
C GLY A 133 86.83 -84.97 33.62
N GLY A 134 88.07 -85.40 33.42
CA GLY A 134 88.72 -86.33 34.36
C GLY A 134 88.88 -85.67 35.74
N LEU A 135 89.20 -86.36 36.83
CA LEU A 135 90.31 -87.29 37.08
C LEU A 135 90.09 -87.83 38.52
N ALA A 136 90.65 -88.93 39.04
CA ALA A 136 91.45 -90.04 38.50
C ALA A 136 91.45 -91.15 39.60
N GLN A 137 92.49 -92.03 39.60
CA GLN A 137 92.87 -92.97 40.66
C GLN A 137 92.01 -94.25 40.83
N VAL A 138 92.55 -95.40 41.26
CA VAL A 138 93.84 -96.07 40.99
C VAL A 138 93.76 -97.52 41.55
N ALA A 139 94.61 -98.44 41.07
CA ALA A 139 94.96 -99.74 41.68
C ALA A 139 93.84 -100.72 42.11
N ALA A 140 93.41 -101.58 41.17
CA ALA A 140 93.41 -103.05 41.32
C ALA A 140 93.31 -103.66 39.89
N ALA A 141 94.17 -104.54 39.37
CA ALA A 141 94.64 -105.83 39.87
C ALA A 141 93.44 -106.80 40.05
N GLN A 142 93.26 -107.93 39.33
CA GLN A 142 94.09 -108.75 38.43
C GLN A 142 93.14 -109.56 37.48
N PRO A 143 93.53 -110.63 36.75
CA PRO A 143 94.85 -111.17 36.42
C PRO A 143 95.11 -111.42 34.91
N ARG A 144 96.39 -111.62 34.54
CA ARG A 144 96.72 -112.39 33.33
C ARG A 144 96.27 -113.84 33.54
N PRO A 145 95.59 -114.48 32.58
CA PRO A 145 95.53 -115.94 32.53
C PRO A 145 96.95 -116.48 32.29
N ARG A 146 97.63 -116.89 33.37
CA ARG A 146 98.73 -117.86 33.24
C ARG A 146 98.18 -119.09 32.52
N ALA A 147 99.01 -119.78 31.74
CA ALA A 147 98.67 -121.09 31.21
C ALA A 147 98.17 -121.98 32.36
N ARG A 148 96.94 -122.48 32.27
CA ARG A 148 96.40 -123.41 33.27
C ARG A 148 97.14 -124.73 33.12
N ARG A 149 98.12 -124.93 34.01
CA ARG A 149 98.68 -126.24 34.36
C ARG A 149 97.50 -127.19 34.60
N ALA A 150 97.55 -128.37 33.98
CA ALA A 150 96.41 -129.28 33.99
C ALA A 150 96.26 -129.96 35.37
N GLU A 151 95.16 -129.66 36.05
CA GLU A 151 94.69 -130.36 37.25
C GLU A 151 93.21 -130.72 37.01
N LEU A 152 92.83 -131.96 37.30
CA LEU A 152 91.65 -132.61 36.72
C LEU A 152 90.36 -132.31 37.52
N GLU A 153 89.44 -131.53 36.93
CA GLU A 153 88.09 -131.35 37.50
C GLU A 153 87.26 -132.64 37.32
N ASN A 154 86.65 -133.13 38.41
CA ASN A 154 85.82 -134.33 38.41
C ASN A 154 84.58 -134.17 37.51
N MET A 155 84.36 -135.11 36.59
CA MET A 155 83.38 -135.10 35.49
C MET A 155 81.97 -134.64 35.92
N ALA A 156 81.49 -135.08 37.09
CA ALA A 156 80.17 -134.71 37.58
C ALA A 156 80.00 -133.19 37.77
N ARG A 157 81.07 -132.48 38.20
CA ARG A 157 81.05 -131.03 38.43
C ARG A 157 81.08 -130.25 37.11
N PHE A 158 81.78 -130.75 36.11
CA PHE A 158 81.73 -130.21 34.74
C PHE A 158 80.32 -130.33 34.14
N ILE A 159 79.68 -131.50 34.28
CA ILE A 159 78.29 -131.71 33.82
C ILE A 159 77.31 -130.80 34.56
N ALA A 160 77.42 -130.67 35.88
CA ALA A 160 76.58 -129.78 36.67
C ALA A 160 76.72 -128.32 36.22
N LYS A 161 77.96 -127.81 36.09
CA LYS A 161 78.24 -126.45 35.63
C LYS A 161 77.81 -126.21 34.18
N LYS A 162 77.91 -127.21 33.30
CA LYS A 162 77.38 -127.15 31.94
C LYS A 162 75.85 -127.09 31.91
N ARG A 163 75.15 -127.82 32.79
CA ARG A 163 73.69 -127.74 32.95
C ARG A 163 73.25 -126.38 33.50
N GLU A 164 73.94 -125.86 34.51
CA GLU A 164 73.70 -124.53 35.08
C GLU A 164 73.89 -123.43 34.02
N ILE A 165 75.03 -123.44 33.30
CA ILE A 165 75.28 -122.52 32.19
C ILE A 165 74.21 -122.68 31.10
N PHE A 166 73.78 -123.91 30.76
CA PHE A 166 72.73 -124.13 29.77
C PHE A 166 71.36 -123.59 30.23
N LEU A 167 70.99 -123.75 31.51
CA LEU A 167 69.74 -123.22 32.05
C LEU A 167 69.76 -121.68 32.11
N VAL A 168 70.88 -121.07 32.51
CA VAL A 168 71.05 -119.61 32.50
C VAL A 168 71.06 -119.08 31.05
N GLN A 169 71.73 -119.76 30.12
CA GLN A 169 71.71 -119.43 28.70
C GLN A 169 70.31 -119.57 28.10
N MET A 170 69.56 -120.62 28.46
CA MET A 170 68.19 -120.84 28.01
C MET A 170 67.24 -119.76 28.57
N ALA A 171 67.37 -119.40 29.86
CA ALA A 171 66.62 -118.32 30.47
C ALA A 171 66.96 -116.95 29.83
N LEU A 172 68.24 -116.67 29.57
CA LEU A 172 68.67 -115.49 28.82
C LEU A 172 68.15 -115.49 27.39
N ASN A 173 68.16 -116.63 26.69
CA ASN A 173 67.63 -116.75 25.33
C ASN A 173 66.11 -116.50 25.31
N ILE A 174 65.35 -117.09 26.24
CA ILE A 174 63.91 -116.89 26.39
C ILE A 174 63.60 -115.41 26.70
N LYS A 175 64.28 -114.81 27.68
CA LYS A 175 64.10 -113.40 28.02
C LYS A 175 64.55 -112.46 26.89
N SER A 176 65.61 -112.79 26.15
CA SER A 176 66.07 -112.00 25.00
C SER A 176 65.13 -112.13 23.79
N ALA A 177 64.51 -113.31 23.59
CA ALA A 177 63.49 -113.52 22.58
C ALA A 177 62.22 -112.71 22.91
N GLU A 178 61.75 -112.76 24.16
CA GLU A 178 60.57 -111.98 24.56
C GLU A 178 60.85 -110.48 24.61
N MET A 179 62.07 -110.04 24.98
CA MET A 179 62.49 -108.63 24.82
C MET A 179 62.56 -108.19 23.36
N ARG A 180 62.98 -109.06 22.42
CA ARG A 180 62.90 -108.76 20.98
C ARG A 180 61.44 -108.65 20.54
N ARG A 181 60.60 -109.62 20.88
CA ARG A 181 59.16 -109.64 20.54
C ARG A 181 58.42 -108.41 21.06
N LEU A 182 58.66 -108.02 22.31
CA LEU A 182 58.11 -106.79 22.89
C LEU A 182 58.73 -105.53 22.27
N GLY A 183 60.02 -105.55 21.97
CA GLY A 183 60.72 -104.45 21.28
C GLY A 183 60.26 -104.23 19.83
N GLU A 184 59.93 -105.30 19.12
CA GLU A 184 59.32 -105.29 17.79
C GLU A 184 57.88 -104.78 17.87
N ARG A 185 57.07 -105.31 18.80
CA ARG A 185 55.69 -104.84 19.02
C ARG A 185 55.66 -103.36 19.45
N ALA A 186 56.62 -102.89 20.24
CA ALA A 186 56.79 -101.48 20.62
C ALA A 186 57.50 -100.61 19.55
N ARG A 187 58.04 -101.23 18.48
CA ARG A 187 58.52 -100.54 17.27
C ARG A 187 57.45 -100.47 16.18
N GLN A 188 56.41 -101.32 16.22
CA GLN A 188 55.26 -101.28 15.32
C GLN A 188 54.11 -100.46 15.93
N ALA A 189 53.79 -100.67 17.21
CA ALA A 189 52.71 -99.94 17.87
C ALA A 189 53.01 -98.43 18.01
N ARG A 190 54.27 -98.02 18.21
CA ARG A 190 54.63 -96.60 18.30
C ARG A 190 54.37 -95.81 17.02
N PRO A 191 54.94 -96.17 15.84
CA PRO A 191 54.62 -95.48 14.60
C PRO A 191 53.12 -95.52 14.34
N HIS A 192 52.43 -96.67 14.43
CA HIS A 192 50.98 -96.69 14.17
C HIS A 192 50.16 -95.82 15.13
N SER A 193 50.53 -95.72 16.41
CA SER A 193 49.88 -94.78 17.35
C SER A 193 50.18 -93.31 17.06
N TYR A 194 51.39 -93.03 16.54
CA TYR A 194 51.84 -91.68 16.21
C TYR A 194 51.30 -91.21 14.85
N GLU A 195 51.30 -92.09 13.85
CA GLU A 195 50.67 -91.95 12.53
C GLU A 195 49.15 -91.75 12.67
N ALA A 196 48.48 -92.51 13.53
CA ALA A 196 47.07 -92.32 13.82
C ALA A 196 46.79 -90.97 14.51
N ALA A 197 47.61 -90.58 15.50
CA ALA A 197 47.48 -89.28 16.16
C ALA A 197 47.82 -88.09 15.23
N LEU A 198 48.81 -88.26 14.34
CA LEU A 198 49.19 -87.27 13.33
C LEU A 198 48.08 -87.12 12.29
N SER A 199 47.56 -88.23 11.76
CA SER A 199 46.46 -88.23 10.79
C SER A 199 45.16 -87.68 11.39
N GLN A 200 44.90 -87.92 12.69
CA GLN A 200 43.81 -87.25 13.42
C GLN A 200 44.05 -85.75 13.54
N ALA A 201 45.27 -85.31 13.88
CA ALA A 201 45.61 -83.89 13.95
C ALA A 201 45.52 -83.19 12.57
N GLU A 202 46.00 -83.83 11.51
CA GLU A 202 45.88 -83.38 10.12
C GLU A 202 44.40 -83.28 9.70
N ALA A 203 43.57 -84.27 10.04
CA ALA A 203 42.13 -84.22 9.79
C ALA A 203 41.47 -83.05 10.53
N THR A 204 41.75 -82.86 11.83
CA THR A 204 41.20 -81.70 12.58
C THR A 204 41.69 -80.37 12.02
N LEU A 205 42.94 -80.25 11.58
CA LEU A 205 43.46 -79.02 10.98
C LEU A 205 42.84 -78.71 9.60
N LEU A 206 42.47 -79.74 8.84
CA LEU A 206 41.73 -79.59 7.58
C LEU A 206 40.25 -79.23 7.84
N GLU A 207 39.63 -79.79 8.88
CA GLU A 207 38.27 -79.45 9.30
C GLU A 207 38.19 -78.03 9.87
N ASP A 208 39.14 -77.63 10.73
CA ASP A 208 39.29 -76.27 11.27
C ASP A 208 39.58 -75.25 10.15
N GLY A 209 40.46 -75.61 9.21
CA GLY A 209 40.73 -74.79 8.01
C GLY A 209 39.47 -74.58 7.17
N ALA A 210 38.70 -75.65 6.91
CA ALA A 210 37.42 -75.58 6.20
C ALA A 210 36.34 -74.83 7.00
N ALA A 211 36.36 -74.87 8.33
CA ALA A 211 35.49 -74.10 9.19
C ALA A 211 35.84 -72.60 9.17
N PHE A 212 37.12 -72.26 9.18
CA PHE A 212 37.60 -70.87 9.05
C PHE A 212 37.26 -70.30 7.66
N ASP A 213 37.43 -71.08 6.60
CA ASP A 213 37.04 -70.72 5.24
C ASP A 213 35.52 -70.47 5.09
N ARG A 214 34.68 -71.21 5.83
CA ARG A 214 33.23 -70.96 5.92
C ARG A 214 32.95 -69.71 6.74
N PHE A 215 33.62 -69.53 7.88
CA PHE A 215 33.46 -68.35 8.74
C PHE A 215 33.82 -67.05 7.99
N LEU A 216 34.89 -67.04 7.19
CA LEU A 216 35.24 -65.90 6.33
C LEU A 216 34.15 -65.62 5.30
N LYS A 217 33.68 -66.64 4.57
CA LYS A 217 32.59 -66.49 3.57
C LYS A 217 31.31 -65.97 4.21
N GLU A 218 30.90 -66.55 5.34
CA GLU A 218 29.76 -66.06 6.13
C GLU A 218 29.96 -64.63 6.64
N SER A 219 31.17 -64.26 7.05
CA SER A 219 31.50 -62.90 7.51
C SER A 219 31.42 -61.90 6.37
N ASP A 220 32.02 -62.20 5.22
CA ASP A 220 31.96 -61.38 4.02
C ASP A 220 30.53 -61.26 3.48
N GLU A 221 29.73 -62.33 3.54
CA GLU A 221 28.30 -62.28 3.23
C GLU A 221 27.53 -61.39 4.21
N LYS A 222 27.81 -61.46 5.52
CA LYS A 222 27.20 -60.59 6.53
C LYS A 222 27.60 -59.12 6.33
N VAL A 223 28.86 -58.85 5.98
CA VAL A 223 29.35 -57.50 5.63
C VAL A 223 28.68 -56.99 4.35
N GLN A 224 28.62 -57.79 3.28
CA GLN A 224 27.91 -57.41 2.05
C GLN A 224 26.41 -57.19 2.27
N GLN A 225 25.76 -57.99 3.13
CA GLN A 225 24.36 -57.78 3.51
C GLN A 225 24.19 -56.48 4.29
N ALA A 226 25.09 -56.15 5.21
CA ALA A 226 25.07 -54.88 5.94
C ALA A 226 25.28 -53.68 5.00
N MET A 227 26.24 -53.76 4.07
CA MET A 227 26.44 -52.73 3.04
C MET A 227 25.20 -52.55 2.16
N ARG A 228 24.59 -53.63 1.67
CA ARG A 228 23.38 -53.56 0.84
C ARG A 228 22.19 -52.95 1.60
N ARG A 229 22.04 -53.24 2.89
CA ARG A 229 21.00 -52.62 3.76
C ARG A 229 21.25 -51.12 3.90
N ALA A 230 22.46 -50.71 4.27
CA ALA A 230 22.87 -49.31 4.37
C ALA A 230 22.69 -48.54 3.04
N ASP A 231 22.99 -49.17 1.90
CA ASP A 231 22.74 -48.62 0.56
C ASP A 231 21.24 -48.44 0.30
N THR A 232 20.38 -49.41 0.65
CA THR A 232 18.92 -49.29 0.48
C THR A 232 18.31 -48.22 1.39
N GLU A 233 18.77 -48.14 2.64
CA GLU A 233 18.34 -47.10 3.59
C GLU A 233 18.81 -45.71 3.15
N THR A 234 20.02 -45.59 2.61
CA THR A 234 20.56 -44.34 2.06
C THR A 234 19.79 -43.91 0.81
N LYS A 235 19.40 -44.86 -0.07
CA LYS A 235 18.53 -44.58 -1.23
C LYS A 235 17.14 -44.11 -0.81
N ALA A 236 16.49 -44.83 0.11
CA ALA A 236 15.18 -44.44 0.65
C ALA A 236 15.23 -43.05 1.31
N LYS A 237 16.29 -42.75 2.10
CA LYS A 237 16.54 -41.42 2.67
C LYS A 237 16.68 -40.36 1.58
N GLN A 238 17.45 -40.63 0.52
CA GLN A 238 17.64 -39.69 -0.58
C GLN A 238 16.34 -39.45 -1.36
N GLU A 239 15.55 -40.49 -1.60
CA GLU A 239 14.21 -40.38 -2.21
C GLU A 239 13.31 -39.46 -1.35
N LYS A 240 13.24 -39.68 -0.04
CA LYS A 240 12.49 -38.80 0.88
C LYS A 240 13.03 -37.38 0.95
N VAL A 241 14.34 -37.16 0.82
CA VAL A 241 14.92 -35.81 0.65
C VAL A 241 14.48 -35.16 -0.66
N THR A 242 14.30 -35.91 -1.76
CA THR A 242 13.75 -35.35 -3.00
C THR A 242 12.23 -35.09 -2.91
N GLU A 243 11.47 -35.93 -2.21
CA GLU A 243 10.05 -35.69 -1.93
C GLU A 243 9.87 -34.42 -1.08
N LEU A 244 10.64 -34.27 0.01
CA LEU A 244 10.62 -33.06 0.83
C LEU A 244 10.96 -31.81 0.03
N LYS A 245 11.93 -31.86 -0.90
CA LYS A 245 12.24 -30.74 -1.80
C LYS A 245 11.08 -30.42 -2.75
N LYS A 246 10.41 -31.44 -3.32
CA LYS A 246 9.22 -31.24 -4.17
C LYS A 246 8.07 -30.61 -3.38
N LEU A 247 7.79 -31.12 -2.18
CA LEU A 247 6.72 -30.63 -1.29
C LEU A 247 7.01 -29.19 -0.81
N ASN A 248 8.26 -28.89 -0.43
CA ASN A 248 8.65 -27.54 -0.02
C ASN A 248 8.54 -26.54 -1.17
N ASN A 249 8.89 -26.94 -2.41
CA ASN A 249 8.69 -26.10 -3.59
C ASN A 249 7.20 -25.87 -3.89
N ALA A 250 6.37 -26.92 -3.81
CA ALA A 250 4.92 -26.80 -3.98
C ALA A 250 4.29 -25.91 -2.90
N LEU A 251 4.73 -26.03 -1.65
CA LEU A 251 4.32 -25.17 -0.54
C LEU A 251 4.73 -23.71 -0.75
N ALA A 252 5.94 -23.44 -1.27
CA ALA A 252 6.36 -22.09 -1.62
C ALA A 252 5.53 -21.48 -2.78
N VAL A 253 5.17 -22.28 -3.79
CA VAL A 253 4.27 -21.86 -4.88
C VAL A 253 2.88 -21.53 -4.32
N ALA A 254 2.27 -22.46 -3.58
CA ALA A 254 0.95 -22.28 -2.97
C ALA A 254 0.90 -21.10 -1.98
N GLN A 255 1.98 -20.84 -1.23
CA GLN A 255 2.10 -19.64 -0.40
C GLN A 255 2.19 -18.35 -1.23
N SER A 256 2.85 -18.38 -2.39
CA SER A 256 2.89 -17.22 -3.30
C SER A 256 1.54 -16.95 -3.97
N GLU A 257 0.77 -18.01 -4.26
CA GLU A 257 -0.58 -17.92 -4.82
C GLU A 257 -1.57 -17.44 -3.77
N LEU A 258 -1.51 -17.98 -2.55
CA LEU A 258 -2.31 -17.52 -1.41
C LEU A 258 -2.08 -16.04 -1.13
N ARG A 259 -0.83 -15.54 -1.19
CA ARG A 259 -0.53 -14.11 -1.01
C ARG A 259 -1.13 -13.26 -2.13
N LYS A 260 -1.01 -13.65 -3.40
CA LYS A 260 -1.65 -12.95 -4.53
C LYS A 260 -3.17 -12.89 -4.39
N VAL A 261 -3.79 -14.01 -4.00
CA VAL A 261 -5.25 -14.07 -3.79
C VAL A 261 -5.66 -13.24 -2.58
N GLN A 262 -4.87 -13.20 -1.51
CA GLN A 262 -5.07 -12.30 -0.36
C GLN A 262 -4.95 -10.82 -0.76
N GLU A 263 -3.90 -10.45 -1.50
CA GLU A 263 -3.69 -9.09 -2.02
C GLU A 263 -4.88 -8.66 -2.91
N GLN A 264 -5.29 -9.50 -3.86
CA GLN A 264 -6.48 -9.29 -4.69
C GLN A 264 -7.77 -9.20 -3.86
N THR A 265 -7.91 -10.00 -2.79
CA THR A 265 -9.08 -9.95 -1.90
C THR A 265 -9.13 -8.64 -1.12
N GLU A 266 -8.00 -8.15 -0.61
CA GLU A 266 -7.92 -6.84 0.06
C GLU A 266 -8.12 -5.67 -0.92
N GLU A 267 -7.69 -5.79 -2.18
CA GLU A 267 -8.04 -4.84 -3.24
C GLU A 267 -9.54 -4.84 -3.54
N CYS A 268 -10.16 -6.02 -3.73
CA CYS A 268 -11.60 -6.16 -3.91
C CYS A 268 -12.40 -5.62 -2.71
N LYS A 269 -11.94 -5.83 -1.47
CA LYS A 269 -12.55 -5.22 -0.26
C LYS A 269 -12.47 -3.69 -0.28
N ARG A 270 -11.31 -3.11 -0.64
CA ARG A 270 -11.17 -1.65 -0.78
C ARG A 270 -12.11 -1.11 -1.84
N TYR A 271 -12.20 -1.76 -2.99
CA TYR A 271 -13.14 -1.40 -4.05
C TYR A 271 -14.60 -1.53 -3.57
N ALA A 272 -14.97 -2.58 -2.84
CA ALA A 272 -16.29 -2.71 -2.24
C ALA A 272 -16.60 -1.55 -1.28
N THR A 273 -15.72 -1.26 -0.30
CA THR A 273 -15.93 -0.13 0.64
C THR A 273 -16.00 1.23 -0.06
N PHE A 274 -15.34 1.39 -1.21
CA PHE A 274 -15.44 2.59 -2.03
C PHE A 274 -16.76 2.66 -2.82
N LEU A 275 -17.19 1.54 -3.43
CA LEU A 275 -18.49 1.45 -4.11
C LEU A 275 -19.64 1.66 -3.11
N ASP A 276 -19.53 1.15 -1.88
CA ASP A 276 -20.47 1.42 -0.79
C ASP A 276 -20.51 2.92 -0.45
N SER A 277 -19.36 3.62 -0.41
CA SER A 277 -19.33 5.07 -0.14
C SER A 277 -19.85 5.96 -1.28
N VAL A 278 -19.95 5.44 -2.51
CA VAL A 278 -20.46 6.15 -3.69
C VAL A 278 -21.89 5.70 -4.05
N THR A 279 -22.37 4.58 -3.50
CA THR A 279 -23.75 4.10 -3.68
C THR A 279 -24.71 4.96 -2.85
N PRO A 280 -25.80 5.48 -3.43
CA PRO A 280 -26.75 6.33 -2.70
C PRO A 280 -27.34 5.62 -1.47
N PRO A 281 -27.44 6.29 -0.29
CA PRO A 281 -27.98 5.68 0.92
C PRO A 281 -29.45 5.26 0.78
N GLU A 282 -30.20 5.94 -0.10
CA GLU A 282 -31.57 5.59 -0.48
C GLU A 282 -31.66 4.18 -1.07
N TRP A 283 -30.65 3.73 -1.82
CA TRP A 283 -30.60 2.39 -2.39
C TRP A 283 -30.43 1.33 -1.30
N PHE A 284 -29.52 1.55 -0.34
CA PHE A 284 -29.36 0.66 0.81
C PHE A 284 -30.64 0.62 1.67
N ALA A 285 -31.29 1.76 1.90
CA ALA A 285 -32.56 1.80 2.63
C ALA A 285 -33.68 1.03 1.90
N ALA A 286 -33.79 1.20 0.57
CA ALA A 286 -34.77 0.48 -0.24
C ALA A 286 -34.53 -1.03 -0.27
N GLN A 287 -33.27 -1.49 -0.32
CA GLN A 287 -32.95 -2.91 -0.28
C GLN A 287 -33.17 -3.50 1.11
N ASN A 288 -32.72 -2.83 2.19
CA ASN A 288 -32.98 -3.26 3.57
C ASN A 288 -34.49 -3.42 3.83
N ALA A 289 -35.32 -2.46 3.41
CA ALA A 289 -36.78 -2.54 3.56
C ALA A 289 -37.39 -3.73 2.81
N ARG A 290 -36.81 -4.15 1.68
CA ARG A 290 -37.23 -5.35 0.95
C ARG A 290 -36.79 -6.63 1.68
N TYR A 291 -35.58 -6.66 2.24
CA TYR A 291 -35.12 -7.80 3.04
C TYR A 291 -35.89 -7.96 4.33
N GLU A 292 -36.25 -6.86 4.99
CA GLU A 292 -37.17 -6.85 6.13
C GLU A 292 -38.54 -7.39 5.71
N ALA A 293 -39.14 -6.92 4.62
CA ALA A 293 -40.41 -7.46 4.13
C ALA A 293 -40.36 -8.95 3.77
N GLU A 294 -39.31 -9.41 3.07
CA GLU A 294 -39.12 -10.82 2.72
C GLU A 294 -38.76 -11.69 3.94
N TRP A 295 -38.12 -11.13 4.97
CA TRP A 295 -37.85 -11.81 6.24
C TRP A 295 -39.12 -11.93 7.09
N GLN A 296 -39.90 -10.86 7.25
CA GLN A 296 -41.20 -10.92 7.93
C GLN A 296 -42.11 -11.92 7.21
N ALA A 297 -42.17 -11.93 5.88
CA ALA A 297 -42.92 -12.93 5.12
C ALA A 297 -42.47 -14.38 5.38
N LYS A 298 -41.16 -14.66 5.52
CA LYS A 298 -40.66 -15.98 5.95
C LYS A 298 -41.06 -16.31 7.39
N VAL A 299 -40.96 -15.35 8.30
CA VAL A 299 -41.30 -15.53 9.73
C VAL A 299 -42.80 -15.73 9.91
N ASP A 300 -43.64 -14.99 9.19
CA ASP A 300 -45.10 -15.14 9.18
C ASP A 300 -45.53 -16.46 8.56
N ALA A 301 -44.88 -16.93 7.49
CA ALA A 301 -45.11 -18.27 6.96
C ALA A 301 -44.75 -19.36 7.98
N TRP A 302 -43.59 -19.27 8.64
CA TRP A 302 -43.20 -20.21 9.69
C TRP A 302 -44.12 -20.14 10.92
N ASN A 303 -44.60 -18.95 11.30
CA ASN A 303 -45.60 -18.76 12.35
C ASN A 303 -46.94 -19.42 11.97
N ALA A 304 -47.39 -19.25 10.73
CA ALA A 304 -48.62 -19.86 10.22
C ALA A 304 -48.51 -21.39 10.11
N GLU A 305 -47.37 -21.94 9.69
CA GLU A 305 -47.10 -23.38 9.75
C GLU A 305 -47.09 -23.91 11.18
N CYS A 306 -46.45 -23.20 12.12
CA CYS A 306 -46.49 -23.54 13.54
C CYS A 306 -47.91 -23.52 14.12
N GLN A 307 -48.73 -22.53 13.75
CA GLN A 307 -50.14 -22.43 14.16
C GLN A 307 -50.97 -23.56 13.56
N ALA A 308 -50.86 -23.82 12.25
CA ALA A 308 -51.55 -24.92 11.59
C ALA A 308 -51.16 -26.30 12.15
N ILE A 309 -49.91 -26.48 12.58
CA ILE A 309 -49.45 -27.69 13.28
C ILE A 309 -49.98 -27.76 14.72
N ALA A 310 -50.06 -26.63 15.44
CA ALA A 310 -50.70 -26.58 16.76
C ALA A 310 -52.20 -26.91 16.69
N ASP A 311 -52.91 -26.40 15.68
CA ASP A 311 -54.32 -26.68 15.42
C ASP A 311 -54.55 -28.13 14.94
N ALA A 312 -53.63 -28.67 14.14
CA ALA A 312 -53.63 -30.10 13.80
C ALA A 312 -53.40 -30.98 15.04
N ILE A 313 -52.56 -30.56 15.99
CA ILE A 313 -52.33 -31.27 17.25
C ILE A 313 -53.54 -31.16 18.19
N SER A 314 -54.19 -30.00 18.31
CA SER A 314 -55.38 -29.83 19.16
C SER A 314 -56.57 -30.63 18.61
N THR A 315 -56.88 -30.50 17.31
CA THR A 315 -57.94 -31.28 16.67
C THR A 315 -57.63 -32.79 16.68
N ALA A 316 -56.37 -33.19 16.58
CA ALA A 316 -55.99 -34.60 16.76
C ALA A 316 -56.15 -35.09 18.21
N THR A 317 -55.87 -34.26 19.24
CA THR A 317 -56.09 -34.68 20.64
C THR A 317 -57.58 -34.73 21.00
N GLU A 318 -58.40 -33.81 20.50
CA GLU A 318 -59.87 -33.88 20.59
C GLU A 318 -60.43 -35.10 19.87
N ALA A 319 -60.00 -35.38 18.63
CA ALA A 319 -60.39 -36.57 17.88
C ALA A 319 -59.94 -37.87 18.58
N LYS A 320 -58.78 -37.86 19.25
CA LYS A 320 -58.28 -38.98 20.05
C LYS A 320 -59.16 -39.22 21.28
N GLN A 321 -59.53 -38.16 22.03
CA GLN A 321 -60.45 -38.27 23.16
C GLN A 321 -61.82 -38.80 22.72
N ALA A 322 -62.40 -38.25 21.64
CA ALA A 322 -63.66 -38.73 21.09
C ALA A 322 -63.57 -40.18 20.56
N ALA A 323 -62.40 -40.63 20.09
CA ALA A 323 -62.15 -42.02 19.72
C ALA A 323 -62.03 -42.95 20.95
N GLU A 324 -61.43 -42.48 22.04
CA GLU A 324 -61.34 -43.20 23.32
C GLU A 324 -62.72 -43.37 23.98
N GLU A 325 -63.58 -42.34 23.95
CA GLU A 325 -64.99 -42.42 24.40
C GLU A 325 -65.82 -43.39 23.53
N ARG A 326 -65.63 -43.35 22.20
CA ARG A 326 -66.27 -44.30 21.27
C ARG A 326 -65.75 -45.73 21.44
N TYR A 327 -64.49 -45.89 21.86
CA TYR A 327 -63.91 -47.21 22.16
C TYR A 327 -64.49 -47.78 23.45
N ALA A 328 -64.64 -46.96 24.49
CA ALA A 328 -65.29 -47.33 25.74
C ALA A 328 -66.78 -47.72 25.57
N THR A 329 -67.42 -47.31 24.47
CA THR A 329 -68.82 -47.64 24.13
C THR A 329 -68.97 -48.65 22.97
N ALA A 330 -67.87 -49.13 22.39
CA ALA A 330 -67.89 -50.07 21.26
C ALA A 330 -68.39 -51.46 21.66
N ARG A 331 -69.20 -52.09 20.78
CA ARG A 331 -69.76 -53.44 21.01
C ARG A 331 -69.27 -54.52 20.04
N THR A 332 -68.47 -54.15 19.04
CA THR A 332 -68.04 -55.04 17.95
C THR A 332 -66.53 -54.96 17.76
N GLN A 333 -65.85 -56.09 17.56
CA GLN A 333 -64.39 -56.14 17.40
C GLN A 333 -63.89 -55.24 16.25
N GLN A 334 -64.59 -55.23 15.11
CA GLN A 334 -64.26 -54.36 13.96
C GLN A 334 -64.35 -52.86 14.30
N GLN A 335 -65.23 -52.45 15.23
CA GLN A 335 -65.31 -51.06 15.70
C GLN A 335 -64.12 -50.73 16.61
N ALA A 336 -63.74 -51.65 17.50
CA ALA A 336 -62.56 -51.51 18.34
C ALA A 336 -61.28 -51.39 17.50
N GLU A 337 -61.06 -52.29 16.53
CA GLU A 337 -59.90 -52.27 15.63
C GLU A 337 -59.78 -50.98 14.82
N ALA A 338 -60.89 -50.48 14.26
CA ALA A 338 -60.92 -49.23 13.52
C ALA A 338 -60.54 -48.01 14.40
N LEU A 339 -61.00 -48.01 15.66
CA LEU A 339 -60.66 -46.96 16.64
C LEU A 339 -59.20 -47.09 17.09
N THR A 340 -58.70 -48.28 17.40
CA THR A 340 -57.27 -48.50 17.74
C THR A 340 -56.34 -48.01 16.63
N ARG A 341 -56.73 -48.18 15.36
CA ARG A 341 -55.98 -47.66 14.21
C ARG A 341 -56.02 -46.13 14.10
N ALA A 342 -57.09 -45.48 14.56
CA ALA A 342 -57.15 -44.01 14.66
C ALA A 342 -56.24 -43.46 15.77
N LEU A 343 -56.11 -44.18 16.90
CA LEU A 343 -55.23 -43.80 18.02
C LEU A 343 -53.72 -43.93 17.70
N GLN A 344 -53.35 -44.56 16.58
CA GLN A 344 -51.96 -44.85 16.18
C GLN A 344 -51.41 -43.90 15.10
N GLN A 345 -52.08 -42.78 14.81
CA GLN A 345 -51.57 -41.81 13.83
C GLN A 345 -50.29 -41.10 14.35
N PRO A 346 -49.24 -40.93 13.52
CA PRO A 346 -48.02 -40.23 13.92
C PRO A 346 -48.29 -38.73 14.09
N GLN A 347 -47.67 -38.10 15.09
CA GLN A 347 -47.79 -36.65 15.28
C GLN A 347 -46.93 -35.86 14.29
N PRO A 348 -47.37 -34.66 13.87
CA PRO A 348 -46.58 -33.77 13.02
C PRO A 348 -45.32 -33.28 13.75
N VAL A 349 -44.22 -33.17 13.00
CA VAL A 349 -42.95 -32.63 13.49
C VAL A 349 -42.95 -31.11 13.28
N PRO A 350 -42.51 -30.28 14.26
CA PRO A 350 -42.49 -28.82 14.10
C PRO A 350 -41.50 -28.38 13.01
N PRO A 351 -41.78 -27.27 12.29
CA PRO A 351 -40.94 -26.79 11.20
C PRO A 351 -39.68 -26.09 11.73
N VAL A 352 -38.57 -26.26 11.02
CA VAL A 352 -37.28 -25.65 11.38
C VAL A 352 -37.40 -24.12 11.28
N LYS A 353 -37.00 -23.42 12.34
CA LYS A 353 -37.04 -21.95 12.38
C LYS A 353 -36.00 -21.34 11.42
N PRO A 354 -36.37 -20.35 10.59
CA PRO A 354 -35.40 -19.54 9.83
C PRO A 354 -34.30 -18.98 10.74
N THR A 355 -33.05 -19.15 10.32
CA THR A 355 -31.85 -18.84 11.12
C THR A 355 -30.99 -17.78 10.42
N GLU A 356 -30.34 -16.90 11.19
CA GLU A 356 -29.62 -15.72 10.68
C GLU A 356 -28.44 -16.06 9.73
N GLU A 357 -27.94 -17.29 9.75
CA GLU A 357 -26.88 -17.75 8.85
C GLU A 357 -27.30 -17.71 7.36
N GLU A 358 -28.61 -17.84 7.05
CA GLU A 358 -29.13 -17.63 5.70
C GLU A 358 -28.91 -16.19 5.18
N LEU A 359 -28.73 -15.20 6.07
CA LEU A 359 -28.64 -13.79 5.70
C LEU A 359 -27.29 -13.41 5.12
N TRP A 360 -26.21 -14.10 5.50
CA TRP A 360 -24.85 -13.74 5.05
C TRP A 360 -24.55 -14.21 3.63
N GLU A 361 -24.93 -15.45 3.28
CA GLU A 361 -24.84 -15.95 1.90
C GLU A 361 -25.77 -15.15 0.97
N ARG A 362 -26.95 -14.77 1.47
CA ARG A 362 -27.93 -13.94 0.77
C ARG A 362 -27.43 -12.53 0.46
N ARG A 363 -26.86 -11.82 1.45
CA ARG A 363 -26.22 -10.50 1.25
C ARG A 363 -25.09 -10.51 0.21
N MET A 364 -24.41 -11.64 0.06
CA MET A 364 -23.35 -11.84 -0.94
C MET A 364 -23.87 -12.28 -2.32
N ALA A 365 -25.13 -12.68 -2.44
CA ALA A 365 -25.79 -13.09 -3.68
C ALA A 365 -26.59 -11.96 -4.37
N GLU A 366 -26.71 -10.80 -3.73
CA GLU A 366 -27.58 -9.71 -4.17
C GLU A 366 -26.91 -8.78 -5.20
N PRO A 367 -27.67 -8.22 -6.17
CA PRO A 367 -27.08 -7.34 -7.17
C PRO A 367 -26.62 -6.01 -6.55
N MET A 368 -25.35 -5.67 -6.71
CA MET A 368 -24.83 -4.34 -6.37
C MET A 368 -25.51 -3.24 -7.22
N PHE A 369 -25.54 -2.02 -6.70
CA PHE A 369 -26.03 -0.84 -7.43
C PHE A 369 -25.28 -0.62 -8.75
N PHE A 370 -23.95 -0.76 -8.74
CA PHE A 370 -23.11 -0.71 -9.93
C PHE A 370 -22.98 -2.11 -10.55
N GLN A 371 -23.64 -2.31 -11.69
CA GLN A 371 -23.62 -3.59 -12.42
C GLN A 371 -22.58 -3.59 -13.55
N ASP A 372 -22.38 -2.45 -14.22
CA ASP A 372 -21.31 -2.27 -15.22
C ASP A 372 -20.19 -1.39 -14.67
N SER A 373 -18.95 -1.79 -14.91
CA SER A 373 -17.75 -0.96 -14.63
C SER A 373 -17.71 0.37 -15.40
N ARG A 374 -18.60 0.56 -16.38
CA ARG A 374 -18.76 1.81 -17.13
C ARG A 374 -19.66 2.83 -16.42
N GLN A 375 -20.61 2.39 -15.59
CA GLN A 375 -21.61 3.27 -14.95
C GLN A 375 -20.91 4.32 -14.07
N LEU A 376 -20.01 3.87 -13.19
CA LEU A 376 -19.20 4.74 -12.33
C LEU A 376 -18.32 5.72 -13.14
N ARG A 377 -17.69 5.26 -14.24
CA ARG A 377 -16.93 6.15 -15.13
C ARG A 377 -17.79 7.19 -15.82
N HIS A 378 -19.02 6.86 -16.20
CA HIS A 378 -19.94 7.81 -16.81
C HIS A 378 -20.41 8.87 -15.80
N ILE A 379 -20.64 8.48 -14.54
CA ILE A 379 -20.92 9.41 -13.44
C ILE A 379 -19.74 10.36 -13.22
N PHE A 380 -18.49 9.87 -13.21
CA PHE A 380 -17.33 10.76 -13.12
C PHE A 380 -17.19 11.68 -14.34
N SER A 381 -17.37 11.18 -15.57
CA SER A 381 -17.40 12.03 -16.78
C SER A 381 -18.45 13.14 -16.66
N HIS A 382 -19.68 12.80 -16.27
CA HIS A 382 -20.76 13.77 -16.09
C HIS A 382 -20.48 14.77 -14.94
N LEU A 383 -19.79 14.36 -13.88
CA LEU A 383 -19.34 15.27 -12.81
C LEU A 383 -18.19 16.18 -13.27
N GLU A 384 -17.26 15.67 -14.09
CA GLU A 384 -16.19 16.47 -14.72
C GLU A 384 -16.80 17.50 -15.70
N GLU A 385 -17.70 17.07 -16.58
CA GLU A 385 -18.48 17.91 -17.50
C GLU A 385 -19.30 18.98 -16.74
N HIS A 386 -19.98 18.60 -15.66
CA HIS A 386 -20.76 19.53 -14.84
C HIS A 386 -19.87 20.51 -14.06
N ASN A 387 -18.73 20.06 -13.52
CA ASN A 387 -17.78 20.95 -12.84
C ASN A 387 -17.13 21.94 -13.82
N LEU A 388 -16.81 21.52 -15.05
CA LEU A 388 -16.33 22.40 -16.10
C LEU A 388 -17.39 23.44 -16.49
N PHE A 389 -18.65 23.02 -16.63
CA PHE A 389 -19.78 23.93 -16.86
C PHE A 389 -19.95 24.94 -15.70
N LEU A 390 -19.88 24.47 -14.44
CA LEU A 390 -19.96 25.35 -13.27
C LEU A 390 -18.83 26.38 -13.26
N ILE A 391 -17.59 25.98 -13.56
CA ILE A 391 -16.43 26.88 -13.68
C ILE A 391 -16.70 27.92 -14.78
N GLN A 392 -17.17 27.51 -15.96
CA GLN A 392 -17.52 28.44 -17.04
C GLN A 392 -18.61 29.43 -16.60
N THR A 393 -19.69 28.97 -15.98
CA THR A 393 -20.76 29.88 -15.51
C THR A 393 -20.31 30.80 -14.37
N ALA A 394 -19.31 30.41 -13.58
CA ALA A 394 -18.69 31.27 -12.59
C ALA A 394 -17.83 32.36 -13.25
N GLN A 395 -17.08 32.02 -14.30
CA GLN A 395 -16.31 32.99 -15.10
C GLN A 395 -17.23 33.96 -15.85
N GLU A 396 -18.29 33.48 -16.50
CA GLU A 396 -19.29 34.34 -17.14
C GLU A 396 -19.99 35.28 -16.16
N ALA A 397 -20.21 34.85 -14.90
CA ALA A 397 -20.74 35.69 -13.84
C ALA A 397 -19.71 36.68 -13.27
N GLU A 398 -18.43 36.31 -13.23
CA GLU A 398 -17.30 37.17 -12.84
C GLU A 398 -17.09 38.28 -13.88
N GLU A 399 -17.00 37.94 -15.17
CA GLU A 399 -16.94 38.90 -16.28
C GLU A 399 -18.14 39.86 -16.30
N ALA A 400 -19.35 39.35 -16.06
CA ALA A 400 -20.56 40.19 -15.97
C ALA A 400 -20.53 41.13 -14.74
N ALA A 401 -19.97 40.69 -13.62
CA ALA A 401 -19.78 41.53 -12.43
C ALA A 401 -18.70 42.59 -12.68
N GLU A 402 -17.55 42.24 -13.27
CA GLU A 402 -16.50 43.18 -13.64
C GLU A 402 -17.05 44.26 -14.59
N ALA A 403 -17.76 43.86 -15.65
CA ALA A 403 -18.41 44.79 -16.58
C ALA A 403 -19.39 45.75 -15.88
N ALA A 404 -20.22 45.25 -14.95
CA ALA A 404 -21.13 46.08 -14.16
C ALA A 404 -20.37 47.04 -13.22
N THR A 405 -19.23 46.64 -12.63
CA THR A 405 -18.40 47.56 -11.85
C THR A 405 -17.68 48.59 -12.72
N ALA A 406 -17.28 48.24 -13.94
CA ALA A 406 -16.68 49.16 -14.89
C ALA A 406 -17.70 50.22 -15.37
N GLU A 407 -18.94 49.83 -15.67
CA GLU A 407 -20.03 50.76 -15.96
C GLU A 407 -20.32 51.68 -14.77
N LEU A 408 -20.43 51.12 -13.55
CA LEU A 408 -20.64 51.90 -12.33
C LEU A 408 -19.50 52.92 -12.11
N ASN A 409 -18.23 52.50 -12.23
CA ASN A 409 -17.08 53.40 -12.13
C ASN A 409 -17.08 54.50 -13.21
N ALA A 410 -17.51 54.18 -14.44
CA ALA A 410 -17.65 55.16 -15.51
C ALA A 410 -18.77 56.18 -15.21
N THR A 411 -19.91 55.74 -14.69
CA THR A 411 -21.00 56.67 -14.27
C THR A 411 -20.59 57.57 -13.10
N ILE A 412 -19.82 57.04 -12.13
CA ILE A 412 -19.25 57.85 -11.04
C ILE A 412 -18.30 58.91 -11.61
N ALA A 413 -17.37 58.52 -12.50
CA ALA A 413 -16.45 59.46 -13.13
C ALA A 413 -17.15 60.54 -13.96
N GLN A 414 -18.26 60.22 -14.63
CA GLN A 414 -19.10 61.21 -15.30
C GLN A 414 -19.78 62.14 -14.29
N MET A 415 -20.40 61.61 -13.24
CA MET A 415 -21.07 62.40 -12.21
C MET A 415 -20.10 63.35 -11.48
N ASP A 416 -18.89 62.90 -11.17
CA ASP A 416 -17.84 63.73 -10.57
C ASP A 416 -17.37 64.85 -11.52
N ALA A 417 -17.25 64.57 -12.82
CA ALA A 417 -16.93 65.57 -13.82
C ALA A 417 -18.06 66.61 -13.99
N GLU A 418 -19.32 66.19 -13.97
CA GLU A 418 -20.48 67.09 -13.99
C GLU A 418 -20.57 67.93 -12.70
N ALA A 419 -20.32 67.33 -11.53
CA ALA A 419 -20.29 68.03 -10.24
C ALA A 419 -19.14 69.06 -10.17
N ALA A 420 -17.95 68.72 -10.69
CA ALA A 420 -16.83 69.65 -10.82
C ALA A 420 -17.16 70.82 -11.77
N ALA A 421 -17.79 70.54 -12.92
CA ALA A 421 -18.21 71.57 -13.86
C ALA A 421 -19.29 72.50 -13.27
N LEU A 422 -20.26 71.97 -12.52
CA LEU A 422 -21.25 72.75 -11.80
C LEU A 422 -20.62 73.60 -10.69
N THR A 423 -19.64 73.05 -9.95
CA THR A 423 -18.88 73.79 -8.94
C THR A 423 -18.13 74.96 -9.56
N GLN A 424 -17.44 74.75 -10.69
CA GLN A 424 -16.75 75.81 -11.43
C GLN A 424 -17.73 76.88 -11.97
N GLN A 425 -18.94 76.50 -12.37
CA GLN A 425 -19.99 77.47 -12.75
C GLN A 425 -20.46 78.29 -11.53
N ILE A 426 -20.62 77.67 -10.35
CA ILE A 426 -20.96 78.36 -9.11
C ILE A 426 -19.85 79.34 -8.71
N GLU A 427 -18.58 78.96 -8.77
CA GLU A 427 -17.44 79.84 -8.53
C GLU A 427 -17.40 81.03 -9.52
N SER A 428 -17.64 80.76 -10.81
CA SER A 428 -17.68 81.80 -11.84
C SER A 428 -18.84 82.79 -11.63
N LEU A 429 -20.03 82.29 -11.30
CA LEU A 429 -21.22 83.11 -11.02
C LEU A 429 -21.09 83.88 -9.71
N THR A 430 -20.58 83.28 -8.64
CA THR A 430 -20.33 83.97 -7.36
C THR A 430 -19.21 85.02 -7.50
N GLY A 431 -18.14 84.74 -8.26
CA GLY A 431 -17.11 85.72 -8.59
C GLY A 431 -17.61 86.87 -9.48
N ALA A 432 -18.54 86.60 -10.40
CA ALA A 432 -19.21 87.63 -11.20
C ALA A 432 -20.18 88.47 -10.35
N LEU A 433 -20.93 87.84 -9.45
CA LEU A 433 -21.78 88.52 -8.47
C LEU A 433 -20.96 89.39 -7.54
N ALA A 434 -19.84 88.91 -7.00
CA ALA A 434 -18.94 89.68 -6.13
C ALA A 434 -18.46 90.97 -6.81
N LYS A 435 -17.95 90.87 -8.05
CA LYS A 435 -17.55 92.03 -8.87
C LYS A 435 -18.72 92.98 -9.17
N LYS A 436 -19.93 92.44 -9.36
CA LYS A 436 -21.14 93.27 -9.54
C LYS A 436 -21.57 93.94 -8.24
N THR A 437 -21.45 93.29 -7.08
CA THR A 437 -21.76 93.90 -5.78
C THR A 437 -20.73 94.97 -5.39
N GLU A 438 -19.45 94.74 -5.66
CA GLU A 438 -18.38 95.74 -5.52
C GLU A 438 -18.60 96.95 -6.44
N HIS A 439 -18.98 96.71 -7.71
CA HIS A 439 -19.36 97.78 -8.62
C HIS A 439 -20.63 98.53 -8.16
N CYS A 440 -21.61 97.83 -7.59
CA CYS A 440 -22.80 98.47 -7.00
C CYS A 440 -22.50 99.18 -5.67
N GLN A 441 -21.48 98.78 -4.91
CA GLN A 441 -20.99 99.48 -3.71
C GLN A 441 -20.27 100.76 -4.10
N THR A 442 -19.26 100.67 -4.98
CA THR A 442 -18.55 101.84 -5.51
C THR A 442 -19.49 102.82 -6.24
N LEU A 443 -20.51 102.34 -6.97
CA LEU A 443 -21.55 103.22 -7.52
C LEU A 443 -22.48 103.84 -6.47
N LYS A 444 -22.78 103.14 -5.35
CA LYS A 444 -23.54 103.72 -4.23
C LYS A 444 -22.72 104.76 -3.46
N GLU A 445 -21.43 104.51 -3.27
CA GLU A 445 -20.48 105.45 -2.65
C GLU A 445 -20.30 106.68 -3.53
N ALA A 446 -20.08 106.49 -4.84
CA ALA A 446 -20.04 107.58 -5.81
C ALA A 446 -21.38 108.32 -5.89
N ALA A 447 -22.53 107.64 -5.82
CA ALA A 447 -23.85 108.28 -5.79
C ALA A 447 -24.16 108.98 -4.45
N ALA A 448 -23.53 108.59 -3.34
CA ALA A 448 -23.58 109.31 -2.08
C ALA A 448 -22.69 110.57 -2.11
N GLN A 449 -21.51 110.47 -2.73
CA GLN A 449 -20.58 111.60 -2.94
C GLN A 449 -21.12 112.61 -3.98
N MET A 450 -21.78 112.12 -5.03
CA MET A 450 -22.50 112.91 -6.05
C MET A 450 -23.96 113.19 -5.66
N GLY A 451 -24.39 112.84 -4.44
CA GLY A 451 -25.78 112.84 -3.98
C GLY A 451 -26.40 114.22 -3.78
N GLY A 452 -25.79 115.28 -4.31
CA GLY A 452 -26.29 116.63 -4.33
C GLY A 452 -26.94 117.00 -5.66
N ASN A 453 -28.29 117.00 -5.67
CA ASN A 453 -29.19 117.75 -6.58
C ASN A 453 -29.73 117.09 -7.87
N SER A 454 -31.07 117.11 -7.99
CA SER A 454 -31.91 117.16 -9.22
C SER A 454 -32.03 115.96 -10.22
N GLY A 455 -33.15 115.23 -10.15
CA GLY A 455 -34.32 115.49 -11.03
C GLY A 455 -34.43 114.93 -12.48
N VAL A 456 -35.34 113.94 -12.65
CA VAL A 456 -36.32 113.72 -13.76
C VAL A 456 -35.85 113.50 -15.23
N ALA A 457 -36.22 112.34 -15.83
CA ALA A 457 -36.93 112.21 -17.15
C ALA A 457 -37.03 110.74 -17.68
N PRO A 458 -38.17 110.29 -18.26
CA PRO A 458 -38.24 109.01 -18.99
C PRO A 458 -38.87 109.05 -20.41
N GLY A 459 -38.48 108.10 -21.27
CA GLY A 459 -39.41 107.38 -22.16
C GLY A 459 -39.86 107.99 -23.50
N MET A 460 -39.02 107.94 -24.55
CA MET A 460 -39.45 108.15 -25.96
C MET A 460 -39.07 107.02 -26.95
N ALA A 461 -38.18 106.09 -26.57
CA ALA A 461 -37.65 105.07 -27.49
C ALA A 461 -38.62 103.91 -27.82
N GLN A 462 -39.70 103.74 -27.04
CA GLN A 462 -40.44 102.47 -26.97
C GLN A 462 -41.55 102.32 -28.03
N VAL A 463 -42.03 103.42 -28.62
CA VAL A 463 -43.13 103.40 -29.62
C VAL A 463 -42.68 102.78 -30.94
N MET A 464 -41.48 103.15 -31.43
CA MET A 464 -40.94 102.71 -32.73
C MET A 464 -40.69 101.19 -32.85
N GLN A 465 -40.62 100.47 -31.73
CA GLN A 465 -40.51 99.00 -31.75
C GLN A 465 -41.85 98.31 -32.05
N SER A 466 -42.98 98.97 -31.78
CA SER A 466 -44.32 98.41 -31.94
C SER A 466 -44.67 98.17 -33.41
N ASP A 467 -44.51 99.17 -34.28
CA ASP A 467 -44.92 99.06 -35.69
C ASP A 467 -44.09 98.01 -36.46
N GLN A 468 -42.80 97.89 -36.14
CA GLN A 468 -41.93 96.84 -36.69
C GLN A 468 -42.36 95.43 -36.26
N LEU A 469 -42.88 95.30 -35.04
CA LEU A 469 -43.42 94.03 -34.54
C LEU A 469 -44.74 93.69 -35.24
N VAL A 470 -45.67 94.64 -35.37
CA VAL A 470 -46.94 94.46 -36.11
C VAL A 470 -46.69 94.08 -37.58
N ALA A 471 -45.71 94.70 -38.24
CA ALA A 471 -45.31 94.34 -39.61
C ALA A 471 -44.77 92.89 -39.72
N LYS A 472 -43.99 92.43 -38.73
CA LYS A 472 -43.51 91.04 -38.66
C LYS A 472 -44.66 90.05 -38.41
N ILE A 473 -45.58 90.36 -37.50
CA ILE A 473 -46.75 89.53 -37.18
C ILE A 473 -47.61 89.31 -38.43
N ARG A 474 -47.92 90.37 -39.19
CA ARG A 474 -48.65 90.27 -40.48
C ARG A 474 -47.95 89.33 -41.48
N LYS A 475 -46.61 89.44 -41.60
CA LYS A 475 -45.82 88.59 -42.51
C LYS A 475 -45.81 87.11 -42.10
N VAL A 476 -45.84 86.80 -40.81
CA VAL A 476 -45.97 85.42 -40.31
C VAL A 476 -47.40 84.92 -40.55
N TRP A 477 -48.42 85.70 -40.18
CA TRP A 477 -49.84 85.36 -40.34
C TRP A 477 -50.22 85.00 -41.78
N ALA A 478 -49.78 85.79 -42.77
CA ALA A 478 -49.97 85.46 -44.19
C ALA A 478 -49.33 84.11 -44.55
N ARG A 479 -48.09 83.86 -44.11
CA ARG A 479 -47.36 82.60 -44.38
C ARG A 479 -47.98 81.38 -43.67
N CYS A 480 -48.72 81.58 -42.58
CA CYS A 480 -49.46 80.54 -41.87
C CYS A 480 -50.80 80.16 -42.53
N GLY A 481 -51.19 80.82 -43.62
CA GLY A 481 -52.43 80.56 -44.37
C GLY A 481 -53.55 81.59 -44.16
N GLY A 482 -53.30 82.68 -43.42
CA GLY A 482 -54.30 83.70 -43.09
C GLY A 482 -54.85 84.55 -44.25
N GLU A 483 -54.48 84.25 -45.51
CA GLU A 483 -54.97 84.93 -46.72
C GLU A 483 -56.33 84.43 -47.22
N SER A 484 -56.85 83.32 -46.69
CA SER A 484 -58.12 82.72 -47.14
C SER A 484 -59.37 83.58 -46.92
N ASP A 485 -59.28 84.65 -46.12
CA ASP A 485 -60.43 85.45 -45.67
C ASP A 485 -60.13 86.96 -45.79
N ALA A 486 -59.86 87.40 -47.02
CA ALA A 486 -59.33 88.73 -47.37
C ALA A 486 -60.11 89.92 -46.76
N GLY A 487 -61.40 89.77 -46.48
CA GLY A 487 -62.23 90.80 -45.84
C GLY A 487 -61.85 91.10 -44.38
N LYS A 488 -61.29 90.14 -43.63
CA LYS A 488 -60.91 90.32 -42.22
C LYS A 488 -59.49 90.89 -42.05
N TYR A 489 -58.61 90.67 -43.03
CA TYR A 489 -57.17 90.94 -42.93
C TYR A 489 -56.83 92.39 -42.53
N SER A 490 -57.64 93.37 -42.94
CA SER A 490 -57.42 94.80 -42.63
C SER A 490 -58.01 95.28 -41.30
N GLN A 491 -58.80 94.47 -40.59
CA GLN A 491 -59.44 94.84 -39.31
C GLN A 491 -58.95 94.04 -38.10
N MET A 492 -58.20 92.95 -38.30
CA MET A 492 -57.67 92.16 -37.19
C MET A 492 -56.57 92.90 -36.41
N SER A 493 -56.71 92.92 -35.09
CA SER A 493 -55.65 93.32 -34.16
C SER A 493 -54.40 92.44 -34.32
N ALA A 494 -53.22 92.97 -34.02
CA ALA A 494 -52.00 92.18 -33.92
C ALA A 494 -52.12 91.05 -32.86
N THR A 495 -52.89 91.25 -31.79
CA THR A 495 -53.20 90.20 -30.81
C THR A 495 -54.11 89.11 -31.38
N ALA A 496 -55.06 89.47 -32.25
CA ALA A 496 -55.92 88.49 -32.94
C ALA A 496 -55.17 87.70 -34.01
N MET A 497 -54.19 88.32 -34.68
CA MET A 497 -53.26 87.61 -35.57
C MET A 497 -52.36 86.65 -34.79
N LEU A 498 -51.84 87.06 -33.62
CA LEU A 498 -51.05 86.19 -32.76
C LEU A 498 -51.86 84.99 -32.24
N ALA A 499 -53.07 85.21 -31.70
CA ALA A 499 -53.95 84.13 -31.25
C ALA A 499 -54.36 83.18 -32.40
N GLY A 500 -54.49 83.70 -33.63
CA GLY A 500 -54.69 82.87 -34.83
C GLY A 500 -53.46 82.04 -35.21
N ILE A 501 -52.24 82.58 -35.06
CA ILE A 501 -50.99 81.83 -35.24
C ILE A 501 -50.87 80.75 -34.15
N GLU A 502 -51.19 81.08 -32.90
CA GLU A 502 -51.17 80.19 -31.74
C GLU A 502 -52.13 79.00 -31.93
N ALA A 503 -53.41 79.24 -32.21
CA ALA A 503 -54.39 78.18 -32.49
C ALA A 503 -53.99 77.31 -33.70
N ARG A 504 -53.35 77.89 -34.73
CA ARG A 504 -52.84 77.13 -35.89
C ARG A 504 -51.58 76.33 -35.56
N LEU A 505 -50.75 76.79 -34.63
CA LEU A 505 -49.62 76.01 -34.10
C LEU A 505 -50.12 74.86 -33.23
N GLU A 506 -51.10 75.08 -32.36
CA GLU A 506 -51.75 74.03 -31.57
C GLU A 506 -52.41 72.96 -32.46
N GLU A 507 -53.14 73.35 -33.50
CA GLU A 507 -53.72 72.44 -34.50
C GLU A 507 -52.63 71.58 -35.18
N VAL A 508 -51.52 72.19 -35.60
CA VAL A 508 -50.41 71.48 -36.25
C VAL A 508 -49.62 70.60 -35.28
N ILE A 509 -49.48 71.00 -34.01
CA ILE A 509 -48.84 70.20 -32.96
C ILE A 509 -49.72 69.00 -32.57
N ALA A 510 -51.03 69.20 -32.43
CA ALA A 510 -51.99 68.12 -32.20
C ALA A 510 -52.03 67.13 -33.38
N ALA A 511 -52.00 67.62 -34.62
CA ALA A 511 -51.87 66.77 -35.79
C ALA A 511 -50.53 66.01 -35.81
N ALA A 512 -49.41 66.65 -35.47
CA ALA A 512 -48.10 66.01 -35.39
C ALA A 512 -48.02 64.94 -34.29
N ALA A 513 -48.71 65.14 -33.15
CA ALA A 513 -48.81 64.15 -32.08
C ALA A 513 -49.63 62.90 -32.48
N LEU A 514 -50.44 62.98 -33.54
CA LEU A 514 -51.20 61.87 -34.12
C LEU A 514 -50.47 61.16 -35.27
N LEU A 515 -49.30 61.64 -35.71
CA LEU A 515 -48.50 60.97 -36.73
C LEU A 515 -47.73 59.77 -36.13
N PRO A 516 -47.69 58.59 -36.79
CA PRO A 516 -46.90 57.46 -36.33
C PRO A 516 -45.40 57.82 -36.26
N PRO A 517 -44.68 57.48 -35.16
CA PRO A 517 -43.32 57.96 -34.94
C PRO A 517 -42.32 57.50 -36.02
N GLU A 518 -42.55 56.35 -36.66
CA GLU A 518 -41.74 55.91 -37.81
C GLU A 518 -41.82 56.89 -39.01
N THR A 519 -42.99 57.49 -39.26
CA THR A 519 -43.16 58.46 -40.36
C THR A 519 -42.43 59.76 -40.09
N VAL A 520 -42.43 60.21 -38.81
CA VAL A 520 -41.67 61.37 -38.36
C VAL A 520 -40.17 61.10 -38.50
N GLN A 521 -39.67 59.98 -37.97
CA GLN A 521 -38.25 59.62 -38.10
C GLN A 521 -37.81 59.43 -39.56
N ALA A 522 -38.68 58.89 -40.44
CA ALA A 522 -38.38 58.79 -41.86
C ALA A 522 -38.25 60.17 -42.53
N ALA A 523 -39.15 61.11 -42.20
CA ALA A 523 -39.11 62.48 -42.70
C ALA A 523 -37.89 63.27 -42.16
N GLU A 524 -37.52 63.08 -40.89
CA GLU A 524 -36.30 63.65 -40.29
C GLU A 524 -35.04 63.11 -40.95
N ARG A 525 -34.95 61.79 -41.15
CA ARG A 525 -33.83 61.14 -41.86
C ARG A 525 -33.72 61.67 -43.30
N ALA A 526 -34.84 61.93 -43.99
CA ALA A 526 -34.85 62.53 -45.32
C ALA A 526 -34.39 64.01 -45.32
N GLN A 527 -34.89 64.84 -44.37
CA GLN A 527 -34.44 66.22 -44.15
C GLN A 527 -32.94 66.30 -43.86
N GLU A 528 -32.42 65.42 -43.00
CA GLU A 528 -31.01 65.39 -42.62
C GLU A 528 -30.12 64.84 -43.76
N GLN A 529 -30.60 63.87 -44.55
CA GLN A 529 -29.93 63.46 -45.78
C GLN A 529 -29.84 64.62 -46.78
N GLU A 530 -30.90 65.42 -46.94
CA GLU A 530 -30.90 66.59 -47.82
C GLU A 530 -29.95 67.68 -47.31
N ARG A 531 -29.96 68.01 -46.02
CA ARG A 531 -28.99 68.93 -45.40
C ARG A 531 -27.55 68.46 -45.63
N ARG A 532 -27.27 67.17 -45.43
CA ARG A 532 -25.97 66.56 -45.74
C ARG A 532 -25.65 66.53 -47.23
N ARG A 533 -26.64 66.52 -48.13
CA ARG A 533 -26.44 66.63 -49.59
C ARG A 533 -26.03 68.05 -49.95
N VAL A 534 -26.79 69.05 -49.53
CA VAL A 534 -26.50 70.48 -49.76
C VAL A 534 -25.12 70.85 -49.20
N ALA A 535 -24.79 70.45 -47.96
CA ALA A 535 -23.49 70.72 -47.36
C ALA A 535 -22.31 70.06 -48.13
N ARG A 536 -22.49 68.83 -48.63
CA ARG A 536 -21.50 68.16 -49.49
C ARG A 536 -21.36 68.85 -50.85
N GLU A 537 -22.45 69.29 -51.45
CA GLU A 537 -22.42 70.07 -52.69
C GLU A 537 -21.73 71.42 -52.51
N GLU A 538 -22.01 72.16 -51.43
CA GLU A 538 -21.33 73.44 -51.15
C GLU A 538 -19.83 73.24 -50.93
N LYS A 539 -19.43 72.19 -50.19
CA LYS A 539 -18.01 71.86 -50.02
C LYS A 539 -17.35 71.54 -51.37
N ALA A 540 -17.98 70.69 -52.19
CA ALA A 540 -17.48 70.36 -53.53
C ALA A 540 -17.44 71.57 -54.48
N LYS A 541 -18.38 72.53 -54.36
CA LYS A 541 -18.38 73.79 -55.11
C LYS A 541 -17.20 74.69 -54.68
N LYS A 542 -16.91 74.79 -53.37
CA LYS A 542 -15.73 75.51 -52.84
C LYS A 542 -14.41 74.88 -53.30
N GLU A 543 -14.26 73.57 -53.17
CA GLU A 543 -13.06 72.83 -53.60
C GLU A 543 -12.81 72.95 -55.12
N LYS A 544 -13.88 72.93 -55.94
CA LYS A 544 -13.78 73.21 -57.38
C LYS A 544 -13.31 74.64 -57.66
N ALA A 545 -13.90 75.64 -56.99
CA ALA A 545 -13.49 77.04 -57.17
C ALA A 545 -12.01 77.27 -56.76
N GLU A 546 -11.55 76.67 -55.66
CA GLU A 546 -10.14 76.70 -55.28
C GLU A 546 -9.24 76.04 -56.33
N ASN A 547 -9.61 74.85 -56.83
CA ASN A 547 -8.83 74.16 -57.85
C ASN A 547 -8.82 74.92 -59.18
N GLU A 548 -9.92 75.57 -59.57
CA GLU A 548 -9.93 76.51 -60.71
C GLU A 548 -8.96 77.68 -60.51
N VAL A 549 -8.91 78.28 -59.32
CA VAL A 549 -7.95 79.37 -59.02
C VAL A 549 -6.51 78.85 -59.07
N ARG A 550 -6.23 77.65 -58.54
CA ARG A 550 -4.93 76.99 -58.63
C ARG A 550 -4.52 76.72 -60.09
N ILE A 551 -5.45 76.23 -60.92
CA ILE A 551 -5.24 75.98 -62.36
C ILE A 551 -5.02 77.29 -63.12
N LYS A 552 -5.85 78.33 -62.90
CA LYS A 552 -5.70 79.66 -63.51
C LYS A 552 -4.33 80.27 -63.18
N LYS A 553 -3.89 80.19 -61.92
CA LYS A 553 -2.57 80.66 -61.46
C LYS A 553 -1.39 79.81 -61.98
N ALA A 554 -1.62 78.53 -62.28
CA ALA A 554 -0.62 77.67 -62.93
C ALA A 554 -0.49 77.99 -64.43
N LEU A 555 -1.61 78.21 -65.13
CA LEU A 555 -1.64 78.64 -66.54
C LEU A 555 -1.03 80.04 -66.71
N GLU A 556 -1.34 80.99 -65.82
CA GLU A 556 -0.72 82.31 -65.79
C GLU A 556 0.80 82.22 -65.59
N ARG A 557 1.28 81.37 -64.66
CA ARG A 557 2.72 81.12 -64.48
C ARG A 557 3.37 80.46 -65.71
N ALA A 558 2.65 79.62 -66.45
CA ALA A 558 3.14 78.99 -67.68
C ALA A 558 3.15 79.94 -68.89
N ALA A 559 2.22 80.90 -68.94
CA ALA A 559 2.15 81.94 -69.96
C ALA A 559 3.13 83.11 -69.69
N ALA A 560 3.55 83.31 -68.43
CA ALA A 560 4.54 84.32 -68.08
C ALA A 560 5.90 84.05 -68.78
N PRO A 561 6.49 85.03 -69.48
CA PRO A 561 7.74 84.82 -70.22
C PRO A 561 8.89 84.48 -69.27
N ALA A 562 9.61 83.40 -69.59
CA ALA A 562 10.64 82.85 -68.72
C ALA A 562 11.77 83.86 -68.43
N PHE A 563 11.84 84.34 -67.18
CA PHE A 563 12.83 85.32 -66.74
C PHE A 563 14.25 84.71 -66.72
N LYS A 564 14.99 84.95 -67.81
CA LYS A 564 16.40 84.55 -67.93
C LYS A 564 17.24 85.39 -66.95
N LYS A 565 17.81 84.76 -65.93
CA LYS A 565 18.80 85.41 -65.05
C LYS A 565 20.13 85.54 -65.81
N HIS A 566 20.65 86.77 -65.89
CA HIS A 566 21.88 87.08 -66.61
C HIS A 566 23.08 87.05 -65.64
N GLY A 567 24.15 86.33 -65.98
CA GLY A 567 25.35 86.20 -65.14
C GLY A 567 25.35 84.98 -64.20
N LYS A 568 26.54 84.62 -63.69
CA LYS A 568 26.70 83.52 -62.72
C LYS A 568 26.21 83.94 -61.33
N PRO A 569 25.37 83.13 -60.64
CA PRO A 569 25.00 83.40 -59.25
C PRO A 569 26.22 83.41 -58.32
N VAL A 570 26.29 84.39 -57.43
CA VAL A 570 27.32 84.45 -56.39
C VAL A 570 27.00 83.42 -55.30
N MET A 571 27.79 82.35 -55.23
CA MET A 571 27.68 81.37 -54.14
C MET A 571 28.20 81.99 -52.83
N GLN A 572 27.31 82.20 -51.86
CA GLN A 572 27.70 82.43 -50.48
C GLN A 572 28.28 81.12 -49.90
N ARG A 573 29.31 81.23 -49.06
CA ARG A 573 29.89 80.09 -48.36
C ARG A 573 29.02 79.71 -47.16
N SER A 574 28.93 78.42 -46.86
CA SER A 574 28.14 77.90 -45.74
C SER A 574 28.61 78.45 -44.39
N ALA A 575 27.68 78.94 -43.57
CA ALA A 575 27.95 79.26 -42.16
C ALA A 575 28.25 77.98 -41.36
N PRO A 576 29.07 78.05 -40.28
CA PRO A 576 29.34 76.90 -39.42
C PRO A 576 28.08 76.45 -38.66
N PRO A 577 27.93 75.15 -38.36
CA PRO A 577 26.75 74.62 -37.70
C PRO A 577 26.66 75.11 -36.24
N GLN A 578 25.54 75.76 -35.90
CA GLN A 578 25.21 76.09 -34.51
C GLN A 578 24.79 74.81 -33.77
N ARG A 579 25.36 74.58 -32.57
CA ARG A 579 24.88 73.53 -31.67
C ARG A 579 23.58 73.99 -31.02
N VAL A 580 22.45 73.40 -31.43
CA VAL A 580 21.16 73.58 -30.76
C VAL A 580 21.21 72.87 -29.41
N HIS A 581 20.97 73.59 -28.32
CA HIS A 581 20.88 73.00 -26.99
C HIS A 581 19.46 72.46 -26.79
N VAL A 582 19.26 71.17 -27.03
CA VAL A 582 18.00 70.50 -26.74
C VAL A 582 17.78 70.51 -25.22
N THR A 583 16.58 70.87 -24.79
CA THR A 583 16.15 70.79 -23.38
C THR A 583 15.58 69.39 -23.09
N ALA A 584 15.81 68.85 -21.89
CA ALA A 584 15.47 67.46 -21.57
C ALA A 584 13.99 67.09 -21.85
N HIS A 585 13.06 68.02 -21.61
CA HIS A 585 11.63 67.83 -21.95
C HIS A 585 11.36 67.44 -23.41
N ALA A 586 12.15 67.93 -24.36
CA ALA A 586 11.97 67.59 -25.78
C ALA A 586 12.50 66.19 -26.13
N ALA A 587 13.35 65.60 -25.29
CA ALA A 587 13.75 64.19 -25.41
C ALA A 587 12.70 63.26 -24.78
N HIS A 588 12.19 63.61 -23.59
CA HIS A 588 11.13 62.83 -22.93
C HIS A 588 9.85 62.76 -23.77
N ALA A 589 9.36 63.89 -24.28
CA ALA A 589 8.14 63.91 -25.11
C ALA A 589 8.22 63.07 -26.40
N GLY A 590 9.42 62.75 -26.90
CA GLY A 590 9.60 61.81 -28.01
C GLY A 590 9.55 60.34 -27.56
N ILE A 591 10.14 60.03 -26.40
CA ILE A 591 10.11 58.70 -25.77
C ILE A 591 8.68 58.35 -25.34
N ASP A 592 7.95 59.31 -24.77
CA ASP A 592 6.56 59.13 -24.35
C ASP A 592 5.65 58.77 -25.54
N GLN A 593 5.86 59.39 -26.71
CA GLN A 593 5.14 59.06 -27.94
C GLN A 593 5.53 57.69 -28.53
N GLU A 594 6.79 57.27 -28.45
CA GLU A 594 7.17 55.89 -28.82
C GLU A 594 6.57 54.85 -27.86
N LEU A 595 6.40 55.20 -26.57
CA LEU A 595 5.78 54.33 -25.57
C LEU A 595 4.27 54.17 -25.80
N GLU A 596 3.53 55.26 -26.08
CA GLU A 596 2.11 55.20 -26.45
C GLU A 596 1.89 54.32 -27.70
N LEU A 597 2.72 54.48 -28.73
CA LEU A 597 2.66 53.68 -29.95
C LEU A 597 3.07 52.21 -29.75
N TYR A 598 3.84 51.90 -28.70
CA TYR A 598 4.15 50.53 -28.32
C TYR A 598 3.00 49.87 -27.57
N LEU A 599 2.39 50.58 -26.60
CA LEU A 599 1.23 50.10 -25.83
C LEU A 599 0.02 49.82 -26.74
N GLN A 600 -0.33 50.77 -27.62
CA GLN A 600 -1.38 50.59 -28.64
C GLN A 600 -1.15 49.40 -29.60
N ARG A 601 0.07 48.82 -29.61
CA ARG A 601 0.43 47.65 -30.42
C ARG A 601 0.46 46.35 -29.61
N VAL A 602 0.50 46.43 -28.28
CA VAL A 602 0.30 45.29 -27.38
C VAL A 602 -1.21 45.02 -27.23
N ASP A 603 -2.03 46.06 -27.15
CA ASP A 603 -3.50 45.97 -27.05
C ASP A 603 -4.21 45.47 -28.34
N LEU A 604 -3.45 44.95 -29.32
CA LEU A 604 -3.91 44.45 -30.62
C LEU A 604 -3.34 43.05 -30.95
N LEU A 605 -2.91 42.30 -29.93
CA LEU A 605 -2.38 40.92 -30.02
C LEU A 605 -3.07 39.99 -29.02
#